data_AF-A0A4V2Q3I2-F1
#
_entry.id   AF-A0A4V2Q3I2-F1
#
_cell.length_a   1.000
_cell.length_b   1.000
_cell.length_c   1.000
_cell.angle_alpha   90.00
_cell.angle_beta   90.00
_cell.angle_gamma   90.00
#
_symmetry.space_group_name_H-M   'P 1'
#
loop_
_entity.id
_entity.type
_entity.pdbx_description
1 polymer ?
#
loop_
_entity_poly.entity_id
_entity_poly.type
_entity_poly.pdbx_seq_one_letter_code
_entity_poly.pdbx_strand_id
1 'polypeptide(L)'
;MGKISGRELHFLNRIVQFKQERISEVDVQDDEILMVDSLVHQGYLVVNFFDRDNNGGYHSLMQYYSLTDLGIAAHKKEWKWRGIPNSNKGR
;
A
#
# COMPACT_ATOMS: atom_id res chain seq x y z
N MET A 1 7.86 -2.75 -16.82
CA MET A 1 7.46 -2.63 -15.40
C MET A 1 8.56 -1.88 -14.67
N GLY A 2 8.25 -0.69 -14.14
CA GLY A 2 9.22 0.15 -13.42
C GLY A 2 9.51 -0.40 -12.03
N LYS A 3 10.69 -0.07 -11.49
CA LYS A 3 11.06 -0.40 -10.11
C LYS A 3 10.24 0.47 -9.15
N ILE A 4 9.68 -0.14 -8.10
CA ILE A 4 8.99 0.58 -7.03
C ILE A 4 9.95 1.57 -6.37
N SER A 5 9.55 2.84 -6.31
CA SER A 5 10.29 3.91 -5.65
C SER A 5 10.26 3.76 -4.14
N GLY A 6 11.15 4.50 -3.44
CA GLY A 6 11.18 4.46 -1.98
C GLY A 6 9.88 4.95 -1.33
N ARG A 7 9.20 5.91 -1.95
CA ARG A 7 7.94 6.48 -1.47
C ARG A 7 6.79 5.50 -1.65
N GLU A 8 6.69 4.90 -2.82
CA GLU A 8 5.70 3.83 -3.09
C GLU A 8 5.90 2.66 -2.13
N LEU A 9 7.15 2.20 -1.93
CA LEU A 9 7.45 1.11 -1.01
C LEU A 9 7.05 1.44 0.44
N HIS A 10 7.26 2.69 0.88
CA HIS A 10 6.83 3.14 2.20
C HIS A 10 5.31 3.12 2.33
N PHE A 11 4.58 3.54 1.29
CA PHE A 11 3.13 3.44 1.26
C PHE A 11 2.63 2.00 1.32
N LEU A 12 3.20 1.09 0.51
CA LEU A 12 2.85 -0.34 0.58
C LEU A 12 3.13 -0.91 1.98
N ASN A 13 4.22 -0.49 2.62
CA ASN A 13 4.54 -0.91 3.98
C ASN A 13 3.51 -0.42 5.02
N ARG A 14 2.97 0.79 4.87
CA ARG A 14 1.89 1.29 5.74
C ARG A 14 0.69 0.36 5.68
N ILE A 15 0.29 -0.10 4.50
CA ILE A 15 -0.85 -1.04 4.32
C ILE A 15 -0.60 -2.35 5.07
N VAL A 16 0.59 -2.95 4.93
CA VAL A 16 0.95 -4.20 5.63
C VAL A 16 0.92 -4.05 7.15
N GLN A 17 1.23 -2.87 7.68
CA GLN A 17 1.28 -2.63 9.12
C GLN A 17 -0.13 -2.47 9.74
N PHE A 18 -1.16 -2.19 8.96
CA PHE A 18 -2.53 -2.13 9.47
C PHE A 18 -3.06 -3.53 9.77
N LYS A 19 -3.77 -3.68 10.91
CA LYS A 19 -4.39 -4.96 11.32
C LYS A 19 -5.34 -5.54 10.27
N GLN A 20 -5.95 -4.69 9.46
CA GLN A 20 -6.89 -5.07 8.39
C GLN A 20 -6.22 -5.16 7.01
N GLU A 21 -4.90 -4.93 6.92
CA GLU A 21 -4.12 -4.94 5.68
C GLU A 21 -4.72 -4.06 4.56
N ARG A 22 -5.32 -2.94 4.97
CA ARG A 22 -5.94 -1.95 4.09
C ARG A 22 -5.82 -0.57 4.69
N ILE A 23 -5.80 0.44 3.83
CA ILE A 23 -5.81 1.85 4.19
C ILE A 23 -7.04 2.52 3.57
N SER A 24 -7.71 3.39 4.33
CA SER A 24 -8.85 4.13 3.81
C SER A 24 -8.40 5.27 2.91
N GLU A 25 -9.24 5.68 1.95
CA GLU A 25 -9.00 6.88 1.14
C GLU A 25 -8.75 8.13 1.99
N VAL A 26 -9.42 8.27 3.13
CA VAL A 26 -9.22 9.42 4.04
C VAL A 26 -7.86 9.42 4.74
N ASP A 27 -7.17 8.28 4.77
CA ASP A 27 -5.84 8.14 5.37
C ASP A 27 -4.71 8.32 4.33
N VAL A 28 -5.06 8.50 3.05
CA VAL A 28 -4.14 8.85 1.97
C VAL A 28 -3.95 10.36 1.95
N GLN A 29 -2.69 10.82 1.97
CA GLN A 29 -2.40 12.25 1.93
C GLN A 29 -2.58 12.81 0.52
N ASP A 30 -2.96 14.09 0.39
CA ASP A 30 -3.21 14.73 -0.91
C ASP A 30 -2.02 14.60 -1.89
N ASP A 31 -0.80 14.68 -1.37
CA ASP A 31 0.43 14.55 -2.14
C ASP A 31 0.72 13.09 -2.56
N GLU A 32 0.06 12.11 -1.95
CA GLU A 32 0.16 10.67 -2.26
C GLU A 32 -0.85 10.23 -3.32
N ILE A 33 -1.92 10.99 -3.59
CA ILE A 33 -3.04 10.57 -4.46
C ILE A 33 -2.57 10.06 -5.83
N LEU A 34 -1.74 10.84 -6.55
CA LEU A 34 -1.26 10.46 -7.88
C LEU A 34 -0.37 9.20 -7.85
N MET A 35 0.37 9.01 -6.76
CA MET A 35 1.19 7.83 -6.57
C MET A 35 0.31 6.61 -6.30
N VAL A 36 -0.72 6.74 -5.46
CA VAL A 36 -1.68 5.67 -5.17
C VAL A 36 -2.45 5.27 -6.41
N ASP A 37 -2.93 6.23 -7.20
CA ASP A 37 -3.60 5.96 -8.48
C ASP A 37 -2.70 5.20 -9.46
N SER A 38 -1.43 5.62 -9.58
CA SER A 38 -0.42 4.90 -10.37
C SER A 38 -0.21 3.45 -9.87
N LEU A 39 -0.16 3.23 -8.55
CA LEU A 39 -0.03 1.89 -7.97
C LEU A 39 -1.25 1.01 -8.22
N VAL A 40 -2.45 1.58 -8.25
CA VAL A 40 -3.69 0.89 -8.67
C VAL A 40 -3.60 0.52 -10.14
N HIS A 41 -3.25 1.47 -11.01
CA HIS A 41 -3.14 1.24 -12.45
C HIS A 41 -2.07 0.18 -12.80
N GLN A 42 -0.99 0.13 -12.03
CA GLN A 42 0.07 -0.88 -12.15
C GLN A 42 -0.30 -2.25 -11.55
N GLY A 43 -1.46 -2.35 -10.89
CA GLY A 43 -1.97 -3.59 -10.30
C GLY A 43 -1.33 -3.99 -8.97
N TYR A 44 -0.58 -3.09 -8.32
CA TYR A 44 -0.03 -3.34 -6.99
C TYR A 44 -1.07 -3.19 -5.88
N LEU A 45 -2.10 -2.37 -6.12
CA LEU A 45 -3.21 -2.13 -5.22
C LEU A 45 -4.53 -2.57 -5.86
N VAL A 46 -5.45 -3.03 -5.01
CA VAL A 46 -6.85 -3.20 -5.35
C VAL A 46 -7.69 -2.21 -4.55
N VAL A 47 -8.72 -1.68 -5.21
CA VAL A 47 -9.68 -0.76 -4.62
C VAL A 47 -10.91 -1.55 -4.21
N ASN A 48 -11.27 -1.46 -2.94
CA ASN A 48 -12.44 -2.11 -2.36
C ASN A 48 -13.33 -1.09 -1.68
N PHE A 49 -14.64 -1.29 -1.74
CA PHE A 49 -15.62 -0.44 -1.10
C PHE A 49 -16.21 -1.17 0.10
N PHE A 50 -16.14 -0.55 1.27
CA PHE A 50 -16.71 -1.11 2.49
C PHE A 50 -17.66 -0.12 3.15
N ASP A 51 -18.70 -0.65 3.77
CA ASP A 51 -19.53 0.12 4.68
C ASP A 51 -18.71 0.43 5.95
N ARG A 52 -18.78 1.68 6.39
CA ARG A 52 -18.05 2.17 7.56
C ARG A 52 -18.71 1.71 8.87
N ASP A 53 -19.99 1.35 8.86
CA ASP A 53 -20.70 0.80 10.02
C ASP A 53 -21.95 0.02 9.60
N ASN A 54 -22.00 -1.27 9.95
CA ASN A 54 -23.06 -2.20 9.53
C ASN A 54 -24.35 -2.04 10.36
N ASN A 55 -24.82 -0.81 10.58
CA ASN A 55 -25.86 -0.47 11.56
C ASN A 55 -27.18 0.02 10.92
N GLY A 56 -27.49 -0.43 9.70
CA GLY A 56 -28.84 -0.31 9.10
C GLY A 56 -29.24 1.07 8.57
N GLY A 57 -28.34 2.05 8.55
CA GLY A 57 -28.54 3.34 7.89
C GLY A 57 -27.88 3.37 6.51
N TYR A 58 -28.50 4.05 5.54
CA TYR A 58 -27.85 4.33 4.25
C TYR A 58 -26.60 5.20 4.50
N HIS A 59 -25.42 4.58 4.53
CA HIS A 59 -24.14 5.27 4.57
C HIS A 59 -23.36 5.05 3.28
N SER A 60 -22.64 6.10 2.87
CA SER A 60 -21.82 6.09 1.65
C SER A 60 -20.72 5.05 1.77
N LEU A 61 -20.59 4.21 0.73
CA LEU A 61 -19.48 3.28 0.58
C LEU A 61 -18.15 4.04 0.68
N MET A 62 -17.25 3.57 1.54
CA MET A 62 -15.94 4.16 1.72
C MET A 62 -14.90 3.36 0.96
N GLN A 63 -14.00 4.06 0.27
CA GLN A 63 -12.94 3.45 -0.51
C GLN A 63 -11.76 3.04 0.36
N TYR A 64 -11.24 1.84 0.11
CA TYR A 64 -10.07 1.28 0.77
C TYR A 64 -9.11 0.69 -0.26
N TYR A 65 -7.82 0.83 0.01
CA TYR A 65 -6.75 0.25 -0.78
C TYR A 65 -6.11 -0.91 -0.03
N SER A 66 -5.99 -2.05 -0.71
CA SER A 66 -5.30 -3.24 -0.20
C SER A 66 -4.24 -3.69 -1.19
N LEU A 67 -3.24 -4.42 -0.71
CA LEU A 67 -2.22 -4.99 -1.60
C LEU A 67 -2.80 -6.17 -2.39
N THR A 68 -2.45 -6.24 -3.66
CA THR A 68 -2.61 -7.48 -4.46
C THR A 68 -1.47 -8.44 -4.17
N ASP A 69 -1.56 -9.69 -4.66
CA ASP A 69 -0.43 -10.63 -4.62
C ASP A 69 0.83 -10.05 -5.27
N LEU A 70 0.66 -9.29 -6.35
CA LEU A 70 1.75 -8.57 -7.02
C LEU A 70 2.33 -7.48 -6.12
N GLY A 71 1.49 -6.68 -5.44
CA GLY A 71 1.90 -5.68 -4.46
C GLY A 71 2.68 -6.27 -3.29
N ILE A 72 2.22 -7.40 -2.76
CA ILE A 72 2.88 -8.15 -1.68
C ILE A 72 4.26 -8.66 -2.16
N ALA A 73 4.32 -9.26 -3.35
CA ALA A 73 5.56 -9.78 -3.90
C ALA A 73 6.59 -8.66 -4.14
N ALA A 74 6.14 -7.53 -4.69
CA ALA A 74 7.00 -6.39 -4.97
C ALA A 74 7.49 -5.71 -3.69
N HIS A 75 6.62 -5.54 -2.68
CA HIS A 75 7.01 -5.08 -1.35
C HIS A 75 8.06 -6.01 -0.73
N LYS A 76 7.79 -7.32 -0.66
CA LYS A 76 8.74 -8.30 -0.08
C LYS A 76 10.08 -8.29 -0.79
N LYS A 77 10.10 -8.15 -2.11
CA LYS A 77 11.33 -8.11 -2.91
C LYS A 77 12.15 -6.87 -2.55
N GLU A 78 11.58 -5.68 -2.63
CA GLU A 78 12.32 -4.42 -2.43
C GLU A 78 12.58 -4.11 -0.95
N TRP A 79 11.71 -4.53 -0.04
CA TRP A 79 11.89 -4.34 1.41
C TRP A 79 13.07 -5.14 1.95
N LYS A 80 13.25 -6.39 1.49
CA LYS A 80 14.42 -7.21 1.83
C LYS A 80 15.74 -6.52 1.46
N TRP A 81 15.80 -5.81 0.34
CA TRP A 81 16.99 -5.07 -0.07
C TRP A 81 17.31 -3.87 0.85
N ARG A 82 16.34 -3.37 1.62
CA ARG A 82 16.55 -2.29 2.60
C ARG A 82 16.83 -2.81 4.03
N GLY A 83 16.40 -4.02 4.35
CA GLY A 83 16.59 -4.66 5.66
C GLY A 83 17.91 -5.42 5.82
N ILE A 84 18.69 -5.61 4.74
CA ILE A 84 20.05 -6.13 4.84
C ILE A 84 20.98 -4.92 4.98
N PRO A 85 21.55 -4.64 6.17
CA PRO A 85 22.76 -3.85 6.20
C PRO A 85 23.77 -4.64 5.37
N ASN A 86 24.17 -4.10 4.22
CA ASN A 86 25.42 -4.50 3.60
C ASN A 86 26.52 -4.13 4.61
N SER A 87 26.74 -5.00 5.59
CA SER A 87 27.94 -5.08 6.40
C SER A 87 29.04 -5.56 5.47
N ASN A 88 29.48 -4.67 4.59
CA ASN A 88 30.66 -4.83 3.77
C ASN A 88 31.45 -3.52 3.85
N LYS A 89 31.80 -3.16 5.08
CA LYS A 89 32.91 -2.26 5.41
C LYS A 89 33.64 -2.89 6.59
N GLY A 90 34.62 -3.73 6.30
CA GLY A 90 35.54 -4.23 7.32
C GLY A 90 36.02 -5.65 7.09
N ARG A 91 36.72 -5.90 5.99
CA ARG A 91 37.85 -6.83 5.99
C ARG A 91 38.84 -6.47 4.90
#